data_AF-A0A2V2UWC0-F1
#
_entry.id   AF-A0A2V2UWC0-F1
#
_cell.length_a   1.000
_cell.length_b   1.000
_cell.length_c   1.000
_cell.angle_alpha   90.00
_cell.angle_beta   90.00
_cell.angle_gamma   90.00
#
_symmetry.space_group_name_H-M   'P 1'
#
loop_
_entity.id
_entity.type
_entity.pdbx_description
1 polymer ?
#
loop_
_entity_poly.entity_id
_entity_poly.type
_entity_poly.pdbx_seq_one_letter_code
_entity_poly.pdbx_strand_id
1 'polypeptide(L)'
;MCISELRSLRKRGMKGYIIYDVAKKGTPPLRHFAPSTGWGMIVVSSPKVTNYDEWEKQTKASRIIMNCPDEMDVKAMCAWMKRGVKPDKQAEYWKVVKEHMEKVGPIPRHIFDENEYGKRTQDVMRALEWINIGDQGKYFTQGGEKNWYSEDPSHKLVKIVRVRKDGPFEDFTNAPICTYLGVLTVSRLAKVLSPHDILFLVLGMNNVLQSEALERYALSVFLRVEFVTSIVKDLKELKPPSVSEPRSSVLTLNPHGYPTDVAAITELNFIDRPQELNYRVLYIPTIPTFPLVDGFFFLKSPRKTLVGLRMTTASAHHTTASTVRQFTEHLAVFFKGWNKLSRDMSWDIIYITTRRQQADEKMAEM
;
A
#
# COMPACT_ATOMS: atom_id res chain seq x y z
N MET A 1 27.24 21.33 20.59
CA MET A 1 28.12 22.36 19.99
C MET A 1 27.40 23.69 20.09
N CYS A 2 28.01 24.69 20.71
CA CYS A 2 27.45 26.04 20.87
C CYS A 2 27.63 26.86 19.58
N ILE A 3 26.76 27.86 19.37
CA ILE A 3 26.80 28.75 18.18
C ILE A 3 28.18 29.42 18.02
N SER A 4 28.85 29.73 19.14
CA SER A 4 30.20 30.30 19.18
C SER A 4 31.27 29.39 18.56
N GLU A 5 31.16 28.08 18.77
CA GLU A 5 32.10 27.08 18.24
C GLU A 5 31.97 26.98 16.71
N LEU A 6 30.73 26.90 16.20
CA LEU A 6 30.46 26.90 14.76
C LEU A 6 31.02 28.15 14.07
N ARG A 7 30.87 29.33 14.68
CA ARG A 7 31.45 30.59 14.16
C ARG A 7 32.97 30.54 14.13
N SER A 8 33.61 29.95 15.15
CA SER A 8 35.07 29.78 15.22
C SER A 8 35.57 28.86 14.11
N LEU A 9 34.91 27.72 13.89
CA LEU A 9 35.27 26.78 12.82
C LEU A 9 35.20 27.46 11.44
N ARG A 10 34.12 28.21 11.19
CA ARG A 10 33.95 28.97 9.94
C ARG A 10 35.03 30.04 9.76
N LYS A 11 35.36 30.81 10.81
CA LYS A 11 36.42 31.83 10.77
C LYS A 11 37.80 31.24 10.45
N ARG A 12 38.01 29.96 10.78
CA ARG A 12 39.23 29.20 10.43
C ARG A 12 39.20 28.61 9.01
N GLY A 13 38.21 28.97 8.18
CA GLY A 13 38.11 28.54 6.79
C GLY A 13 37.60 27.10 6.60
N MET A 14 37.11 26.43 7.66
CA MET A 14 36.52 25.11 7.50
C MET A 14 35.24 25.16 6.68
N LYS A 15 35.09 24.19 5.77
CA LYS A 15 33.86 23.94 5.02
C LYS A 15 33.04 22.90 5.77
N GLY A 16 31.74 23.06 5.80
CA GLY A 16 30.86 22.18 6.55
C GLY A 16 29.39 22.36 6.20
N TYR A 17 28.58 21.49 6.78
CA TYR A 17 27.13 21.47 6.62
C TYR A 17 26.49 21.18 7.98
N ILE A 18 25.36 21.83 8.28
CA ILE A 18 24.67 21.67 9.56
C ILE A 18 23.44 20.77 9.36
N ILE A 19 23.35 19.69 10.12
CA ILE A 19 22.11 18.92 10.27
C ILE A 19 21.61 19.18 11.69
N TYR A 20 20.48 19.86 11.80
CA TYR A 20 19.87 20.20 13.08
C TYR A 20 18.61 19.36 13.30
N ASP A 21 18.66 18.42 14.25
CA ASP A 21 17.50 17.63 14.66
C ASP A 21 16.73 18.37 15.77
N VAL A 22 15.51 18.80 15.46
CA VAL A 22 14.63 19.52 16.38
C VAL A 22 14.03 18.51 17.35
N ALA A 23 14.45 18.58 18.61
CA ALA A 23 13.85 17.80 19.69
C ALA A 23 12.32 18.05 19.77
N LYS A 24 11.57 17.09 20.35
CA LYS A 24 10.09 17.09 20.44
C LYS A 24 9.44 18.40 20.93
N LYS A 25 10.17 19.27 21.64
CA LYS A 25 9.73 20.62 22.02
C LYS A 25 10.25 21.62 20.98
N GLY A 26 9.36 22.04 20.07
CA GLY A 26 9.62 22.94 18.95
C GLY A 26 9.91 24.39 19.31
N THR A 27 10.90 24.63 20.17
CA THR A 27 11.46 25.97 20.27
C THR A 27 12.42 26.15 19.08
N PRO A 28 12.13 27.05 18.13
CA PRO A 28 13.08 27.37 17.08
C PRO A 28 14.35 27.93 17.74
N PRO A 29 15.54 27.60 17.23
CA PRO A 29 16.77 28.19 17.70
C PRO A 29 16.74 29.68 17.39
N LEU A 30 17.55 30.41 18.14
CA LEU A 30 17.62 31.87 18.05
C LEU A 30 17.78 32.33 16.59
N ARG A 31 17.16 33.46 16.21
CA ARG A 31 17.17 33.99 14.82
C ARG A 31 18.57 34.10 14.18
N HIS A 32 19.63 34.17 14.98
CA HIS A 32 21.04 34.22 14.56
C HIS A 32 21.76 32.86 14.52
N PHE A 33 21.01 31.76 14.66
CA PHE A 33 21.46 30.38 14.50
C PHE A 33 21.57 30.00 13.03
N ALA A 34 20.64 30.48 12.18
CA ALA A 34 20.69 30.25 10.76
C ALA A 34 22.00 30.81 10.17
N PRO A 35 22.80 30.00 9.44
CA PRO A 35 24.09 30.45 8.94
C PRO A 35 23.87 31.54 7.88
N SER A 36 24.16 32.79 8.24
CA SER A 36 23.96 33.93 7.34
C SER A 36 24.89 33.92 6.11
N THR A 37 26.02 33.19 6.19
CA THR A 37 26.96 32.97 5.08
C THR A 37 27.84 31.72 5.31
N GLY A 38 28.11 30.95 4.24
CA GLY A 38 29.21 29.98 4.17
C GLY A 38 28.86 28.49 4.30
N TRP A 39 27.95 28.10 5.20
CA TRP A 39 27.57 26.69 5.38
C TRP A 39 26.06 26.53 5.13
N GLY A 40 25.67 25.46 4.43
CA GLY A 40 24.26 25.07 4.31
C GLY A 40 23.74 24.42 5.58
N MET A 41 22.42 24.43 5.76
CA MET A 41 21.76 23.79 6.91
C MET A 41 20.48 23.06 6.47
N ILE A 42 20.34 21.80 6.90
CA ILE A 42 19.06 21.08 6.92
C ILE A 42 18.57 21.04 8.36
N VAL A 43 17.29 21.36 8.53
CA VAL A 43 16.57 21.18 9.77
C VAL A 43 15.69 19.95 9.62
N VAL A 44 15.87 18.98 10.51
CA VAL A 44 15.01 17.80 10.62
C VAL A 44 14.08 18.05 11.78
N SER A 45 12.78 18.16 11.52
CA SER A 45 11.77 18.36 12.57
C SER A 45 10.77 17.21 12.60
N SER A 46 10.20 16.96 13.78
CA SER A 46 8.98 16.17 13.89
C SER A 46 7.85 16.80 13.05
N PRO A 47 6.89 16.02 12.54
CA PRO A 47 5.82 16.49 11.65
C PRO A 47 4.80 17.42 12.31
N LYS A 48 5.03 17.88 13.55
CA LYS A 48 4.16 18.87 14.20
C LYS A 48 4.26 20.22 13.49
N VAL A 49 3.11 20.73 13.01
CA VAL A 49 2.95 22.04 12.33
C VAL A 49 3.65 23.15 13.04
N THR A 50 3.44 23.21 14.35
CA THR A 50 3.87 24.32 15.19
C THR A 50 5.39 24.44 15.19
N ASN A 51 6.10 23.33 14.95
CA ASN A 51 7.53 23.38 14.77
C ASN A 51 7.87 24.02 13.41
N TYR A 52 7.23 23.61 12.31
CA TYR A 52 7.58 24.05 10.96
C TYR A 52 7.23 25.53 10.69
N ASP A 53 6.04 25.96 11.09
CA ASP A 53 5.51 27.31 10.82
C ASP A 53 6.40 28.43 11.36
N GLU A 54 7.00 28.25 12.53
CA GLU A 54 7.89 29.24 13.11
C GLU A 54 9.24 29.34 12.39
N TRP A 55 9.71 28.22 11.82
CA TRP A 55 10.98 28.16 11.09
C TRP A 55 10.87 28.74 9.68
N GLU A 56 9.80 28.42 8.95
CA GLU A 56 9.53 28.94 7.62
C GLU A 56 9.47 30.48 7.64
N LYS A 57 8.77 31.04 8.63
CA LYS A 57 8.69 32.49 8.88
C LYS A 57 10.05 33.15 9.12
N GLN A 58 10.98 32.45 9.80
CA GLN A 58 12.27 33.02 10.19
C GLN A 58 13.32 33.00 9.07
N THR A 59 13.32 31.99 8.20
CA THR A 59 14.50 31.66 7.39
C THR A 59 14.34 31.76 5.88
N LYS A 60 13.14 32.14 5.35
CA LYS A 60 12.83 32.04 3.92
C LYS A 60 13.30 30.69 3.34
N ALA A 61 13.11 29.62 4.11
CA ALA A 61 13.65 28.31 3.79
C ALA A 61 12.99 27.75 2.52
N SER A 62 13.79 27.10 1.68
CA SER A 62 13.26 26.26 0.62
C SER A 62 12.87 24.90 1.21
N ARG A 63 11.64 24.47 0.95
CA ARG A 63 11.18 23.14 1.35
C ARG A 63 11.89 22.06 0.51
N ILE A 64 12.44 21.06 1.18
CA ILE A 64 12.98 19.85 0.53
C ILE A 64 12.08 18.69 0.87
N ILE A 65 11.52 18.04 -0.15
CA ILE A 65 10.69 16.85 0.00
C ILE A 65 11.57 15.63 -0.29
N MET A 66 11.62 14.68 0.65
CA MET A 66 12.35 13.42 0.48
C MET A 66 11.39 12.26 0.58
N ASN A 67 11.55 11.28 -0.32
CA ASN A 67 10.83 10.02 -0.23
C ASN A 67 11.31 9.22 0.99
N CYS A 68 10.45 8.34 1.50
CA CYS A 68 10.91 7.27 2.38
C CYS A 68 11.93 6.38 1.63
N PRO A 69 12.87 5.76 2.37
CA PRO A 69 13.76 4.74 1.80
C PRO A 69 12.98 3.65 1.07
N ASP A 70 13.56 3.09 0.01
CA ASP A 70 13.03 1.89 -0.63
C ASP A 70 13.66 0.59 -0.08
N GLU A 71 13.30 -0.57 -0.65
CA GLU A 71 13.84 -1.87 -0.20
C GLU A 71 15.36 -1.94 -0.31
N MET A 72 15.94 -1.39 -1.39
CA MET A 72 17.38 -1.45 -1.62
C MET A 72 18.13 -0.51 -0.68
N ASP A 73 17.58 0.67 -0.39
CA ASP A 73 18.10 1.58 0.62
C ASP A 73 18.17 0.90 2.00
N VAL A 74 17.06 0.30 2.45
CA VAL A 74 17.01 -0.36 3.75
C VAL A 74 17.92 -1.59 3.79
N LYS A 75 18.01 -2.35 2.69
CA LYS A 75 18.93 -3.48 2.56
C LYS A 75 20.39 -3.03 2.67
N ALA A 76 20.76 -1.92 2.05
CA ALA A 76 22.09 -1.33 2.18
C ALA A 76 22.37 -0.88 3.62
N MET A 77 21.39 -0.26 4.29
CA MET A 77 21.50 0.09 5.72
C MET A 77 21.73 -1.16 6.58
N CYS A 78 21.01 -2.26 6.32
CA CYS A 78 21.19 -3.53 7.03
C CYS A 78 22.60 -4.09 6.85
N ALA A 79 23.10 -4.12 5.61
CA ALA A 79 24.45 -4.59 5.30
C ALA A 79 25.51 -3.75 6.04
N TRP A 80 25.33 -2.43 6.09
CA TRP A 80 26.23 -1.52 6.80
C TRP A 80 26.18 -1.68 8.33
N MET A 81 24.98 -1.82 8.90
CA MET A 81 24.77 -2.02 10.34
C MET A 81 25.37 -3.35 10.82
N LYS A 82 25.34 -4.38 9.97
CA LYS A 82 25.89 -5.71 10.26
C LYS A 82 27.23 -5.96 9.56
N ARG A 83 27.96 -4.92 9.18
CA ARG A 83 29.28 -5.05 8.55
C ARG A 83 30.24 -5.84 9.44
N GLY A 84 31.01 -6.74 8.84
CA GLY A 84 31.94 -7.62 9.56
C GLY A 84 31.29 -8.84 10.23
N VAL A 85 29.96 -8.97 10.19
CA VAL A 85 29.25 -10.19 10.59
C VAL A 85 29.23 -11.19 9.42
N LYS A 86 29.18 -12.50 9.73
CA LYS A 86 29.07 -13.57 8.72
C LYS A 86 27.86 -13.36 7.78
N PRO A 87 27.98 -13.70 6.48
CA PRO A 87 26.89 -13.51 5.50
C PRO A 87 25.54 -14.09 5.92
N ASP A 88 25.50 -15.31 6.49
CA ASP A 88 24.25 -15.96 6.89
C ASP A 88 23.48 -15.15 7.94
N LYS A 89 24.20 -14.56 8.90
CA LYS A 89 23.62 -13.70 9.92
C LYS A 89 23.15 -12.34 9.39
N GLN A 90 23.79 -11.83 8.34
CA GLN A 90 23.29 -10.66 7.63
C GLN A 90 22.00 -10.98 6.88
N ALA A 91 21.91 -12.15 6.26
CA ALA A 91 20.70 -12.61 5.57
C ALA A 91 19.53 -12.84 6.53
N GLU A 92 19.78 -13.48 7.69
CA GLU A 92 18.79 -13.62 8.77
C GLU A 92 18.28 -12.25 9.25
N TYR A 93 19.19 -11.30 9.52
CA TYR A 93 18.80 -9.95 9.95
C TYR A 93 18.00 -9.21 8.87
N TRP A 94 18.41 -9.30 7.61
CA TRP A 94 17.65 -8.72 6.49
C TRP A 94 16.24 -9.31 6.38
N LYS A 95 16.09 -10.62 6.57
CA LYS A 95 14.78 -11.29 6.52
C LYS A 95 13.81 -10.68 7.55
N VAL A 96 14.25 -10.51 8.80
CA VAL A 96 13.44 -9.89 9.87
C VAL A 96 13.08 -8.44 9.52
N VAL A 97 14.06 -7.63 9.10
CA VAL A 97 13.80 -6.23 8.73
C VAL A 97 12.85 -6.12 7.54
N LYS A 98 12.99 -7.01 6.55
CA LYS A 98 12.09 -7.08 5.40
C LYS A 98 10.66 -7.40 5.82
N GLU A 99 10.47 -8.38 6.70
CA GLU A 99 9.15 -8.71 7.28
C GLU A 99 8.54 -7.49 8.00
N HIS A 100 9.33 -6.76 8.80
CA HIS A 100 8.86 -5.52 9.42
C HIS A 100 8.44 -4.47 8.38
N MET A 101 9.25 -4.30 7.33
CA MET A 101 9.01 -3.38 6.23
C MET A 101 7.72 -3.68 5.47
N GLU A 102 7.44 -4.95 5.23
CA GLU A 102 6.21 -5.38 4.55
C GLU A 102 4.96 -5.02 5.36
N LYS A 103 5.07 -4.97 6.71
CA LYS A 103 3.95 -4.69 7.62
C LYS A 103 3.76 -3.22 7.98
N VAL A 104 4.84 -2.50 8.26
CA VAL A 104 4.78 -1.11 8.77
C VAL A 104 5.56 -0.13 7.89
N GLY A 105 5.99 -0.57 6.72
CA GLY A 105 6.73 0.18 5.71
C GLY A 105 8.19 0.45 6.04
N PRO A 106 8.94 1.04 5.08
CA PRO A 106 10.37 1.27 5.19
C PRO A 106 10.68 2.51 6.04
N ILE A 107 10.25 2.51 7.30
CA ILE A 107 10.51 3.58 8.25
C ILE A 107 11.62 3.12 9.21
N PRO A 108 12.88 3.58 9.03
CA PRO A 108 14.04 3.13 9.81
C PRO A 108 13.83 3.08 11.32
N ARG A 109 13.09 4.06 11.87
CA ARG A 109 12.75 4.14 13.29
C ARG A 109 12.02 2.91 13.83
N HIS A 110 11.26 2.23 13.00
CA HIS A 110 10.33 1.17 13.40
C HIS A 110 10.73 -0.22 12.92
N ILE A 111 11.66 -0.35 11.96
CA ILE A 111 11.94 -1.63 11.30
C ILE A 111 13.22 -2.32 11.80
N PHE A 112 14.15 -1.58 12.41
CA PHE A 112 15.43 -2.13 12.88
C PHE A 112 15.41 -2.63 14.33
N ASP A 113 14.39 -2.27 15.12
CA ASP A 113 14.24 -2.65 16.51
C ASP A 113 12.87 -3.31 16.74
N GLU A 114 12.88 -4.47 17.41
CA GLU A 114 11.69 -5.30 17.65
C GLU A 114 10.64 -4.58 18.51
N ASN A 115 11.07 -3.83 19.54
CA ASN A 115 10.15 -3.14 20.43
C ASN A 115 9.51 -1.95 19.72
N GLU A 116 10.29 -1.21 18.92
CA GLU A 116 9.76 -0.10 18.10
C GLU A 116 8.84 -0.61 16.98
N TYR A 117 9.14 -1.78 16.41
CA TYR A 117 8.24 -2.47 15.49
C TYR A 117 6.91 -2.84 16.16
N GLY A 118 6.95 -3.45 17.35
CA GLY A 118 5.77 -3.80 18.13
C GLY A 118 4.90 -2.59 18.47
N LYS A 119 5.52 -1.50 18.96
CA LYS A 119 4.84 -0.22 19.22
C LYS A 119 4.20 0.35 17.95
N ARG A 120 4.93 0.33 16.83
CA ARG A 120 4.42 0.82 15.55
C ARG A 120 3.23 0.02 15.06
N THR A 121 3.27 -1.30 15.22
CA THR A 121 2.17 -2.19 14.86
C THR A 121 0.91 -1.84 15.65
N GLN A 122 1.03 -1.60 16.95
CA GLN A 122 -0.10 -1.16 17.79
C GLN A 122 -0.64 0.22 17.41
N ASP A 123 0.24 1.18 17.08
CA ASP A 123 -0.17 2.51 16.57
C ASP A 123 -0.97 2.38 15.27
N VAL A 124 -0.51 1.54 14.36
CA VAL A 124 -1.14 1.29 13.05
C VAL A 124 -2.51 0.63 13.20
N MET A 125 -2.63 -0.37 14.07
CA MET A 125 -3.92 -1.02 14.33
C MET A 125 -4.94 -0.05 14.92
N ARG A 126 -4.53 0.79 15.88
CA ARG A 126 -5.38 1.85 16.43
C ARG A 126 -5.81 2.86 15.35
N ALA A 127 -4.92 3.21 14.43
CA ALA A 127 -5.26 4.10 13.31
C ALA A 127 -6.28 3.45 12.35
N LEU A 128 -6.15 2.15 12.07
CA LEU A 128 -7.12 1.40 11.25
C LEU A 128 -8.50 1.32 11.91
N GLU A 129 -8.56 1.15 13.23
CA GLU A 129 -9.82 1.18 13.99
C GLU A 129 -10.45 2.57 13.97
N TRP A 130 -9.63 3.61 14.16
CA TRP A 130 -10.07 5.00 14.23
C TRP A 130 -10.75 5.48 12.93
N ILE A 131 -10.29 5.03 11.76
CA ILE A 131 -10.89 5.35 10.45
C ILE A 131 -12.37 5.00 10.37
N ASN A 132 -12.78 3.92 11.05
CA ASN A 132 -14.16 3.43 11.00
C ASN A 132 -15.10 4.17 11.96
N ILE A 133 -14.59 5.10 12.78
CA ILE A 133 -15.38 5.82 13.78
C ILE A 133 -16.02 7.04 13.10
N GLY A 134 -17.35 7.12 13.09
CA GLY A 134 -18.07 8.28 12.55
C GLY A 134 -17.61 8.68 11.14
N ASP A 135 -17.21 9.94 10.97
CA ASP A 135 -16.79 10.51 9.68
C ASP A 135 -15.26 10.56 9.49
N GLN A 136 -14.49 9.91 10.37
CA GLN A 136 -13.01 10.02 10.37
C GLN A 136 -12.38 9.48 9.07
N GLY A 137 -13.01 8.50 8.41
CA GLY A 137 -12.54 8.02 7.11
C GLY A 137 -12.52 9.08 6.01
N LYS A 138 -13.30 10.16 6.13
CA LYS A 138 -13.36 11.25 5.13
C LYS A 138 -12.06 12.06 5.07
N TYR A 139 -11.21 12.03 6.09
CA TYR A 139 -9.91 12.72 6.04
C TYR A 139 -8.97 12.16 4.96
N PHE A 140 -9.16 10.88 4.56
CA PHE A 140 -8.38 10.26 3.49
C PHE A 140 -8.70 10.83 2.10
N THR A 141 -9.92 11.32 1.87
CA THR A 141 -10.32 11.89 0.58
C THR A 141 -10.04 13.38 0.45
N GLN A 142 -9.71 14.06 1.55
CA GLN A 142 -9.56 15.53 1.58
C GLN A 142 -8.21 16.05 1.06
N GLY A 143 -7.17 15.21 0.99
CA GLY A 143 -5.89 15.53 0.35
C GLY A 143 -5.13 16.78 0.88
N GLY A 144 -3.91 16.99 0.39
CA GLY A 144 -3.16 18.24 0.60
C GLY A 144 -2.37 18.37 1.91
N GLU A 145 -1.61 19.46 2.01
CA GLU A 145 -0.59 19.69 3.04
C GLU A 145 -1.18 19.87 4.45
N LYS A 146 -2.40 20.40 4.55
CA LYS A 146 -3.07 20.73 5.83
C LYS A 146 -3.32 19.52 6.73
N ASN A 147 -3.48 18.32 6.17
CA ASN A 147 -3.78 17.12 6.94
C ASN A 147 -2.54 16.43 7.52
N TRP A 148 -1.34 16.72 7.00
CA TRP A 148 -0.09 16.23 7.61
C TRP A 148 0.24 16.96 8.91
N TYR A 149 -0.29 18.18 9.00
CA TYR A 149 -0.14 19.07 10.12
C TYR A 149 -1.11 18.72 11.28
N SER A 150 -2.17 17.96 11.06
CA SER A 150 -3.06 17.59 12.15
C SER A 150 -2.47 16.47 13.03
N GLU A 151 -2.82 16.43 14.32
CA GLU A 151 -2.49 15.31 15.23
C GLU A 151 -3.29 14.03 14.91
N ASP A 152 -3.69 13.86 13.64
CA ASP A 152 -4.64 12.88 13.15
C ASP A 152 -4.00 11.50 12.98
N PRO A 153 -4.59 10.40 13.48
CA PRO A 153 -4.04 9.05 13.37
C PRO A 153 -3.76 8.56 11.93
N SER A 154 -4.38 9.13 10.90
CA SER A 154 -4.20 8.73 9.48
C SER A 154 -2.74 8.79 9.01
N HIS A 155 -1.92 9.71 9.55
CA HIS A 155 -0.48 9.81 9.23
C HIS A 155 0.31 8.53 9.60
N LYS A 156 -0.29 7.65 10.42
CA LYS A 156 0.30 6.34 10.74
C LYS A 156 0.14 5.31 9.62
N LEU A 157 -0.70 5.59 8.61
CA LEU A 157 -1.04 4.66 7.52
C LEU A 157 -0.52 5.12 6.16
N VAL A 158 -0.22 6.42 6.02
CA VAL A 158 0.28 7.03 4.78
C VAL A 158 1.69 7.58 4.91
N LYS A 159 2.40 7.64 3.78
CA LYS A 159 3.70 8.26 3.60
C LYS A 159 3.64 9.32 2.50
N ILE A 160 4.59 10.24 2.56
CA ILE A 160 4.80 11.25 1.54
C ILE A 160 5.57 10.63 0.38
N VAL A 161 5.07 10.87 -0.84
CA VAL A 161 5.77 10.59 -2.08
C VAL A 161 5.98 11.90 -2.82
N ARG A 162 7.25 12.25 -3.04
CA ARG A 162 7.69 13.39 -3.82
C ARG A 162 7.21 13.24 -5.25
N VAL A 163 6.51 14.25 -5.75
CA VAL A 163 6.02 14.33 -7.13
C VAL A 163 6.68 15.53 -7.78
N ARG A 164 7.37 15.28 -8.90
CA ARG A 164 7.90 16.34 -9.75
C ARG A 164 6.96 16.49 -10.93
N LYS A 165 6.21 17.60 -10.96
CA LYS A 165 5.45 18.00 -12.15
C LYS A 165 6.40 18.63 -13.16
N ASP A 166 5.99 18.72 -14.42
CA ASP A 166 6.75 19.43 -15.45
C ASP A 166 6.89 20.91 -15.07
N GLY A 167 8.00 21.26 -14.41
CA GLY A 167 8.24 22.59 -13.87
C GLY A 167 9.30 22.64 -12.75
N PRO A 168 9.59 23.83 -12.22
CA PRO A 168 10.58 24.02 -11.15
C PRO A 168 10.02 23.71 -9.74
N PHE A 169 8.72 23.41 -9.63
CA PHE A 169 8.06 23.19 -8.35
C PHE A 169 8.00 21.71 -8.03
N GLU A 170 8.49 21.36 -6.85
CA GLU A 170 8.36 20.03 -6.27
C GLU A 170 7.14 19.98 -5.36
N ASP A 171 6.30 18.98 -5.61
CA ASP A 171 5.07 18.73 -4.88
C ASP A 171 5.19 17.37 -4.17
N PHE A 172 4.17 17.02 -3.41
CA PHE A 172 4.04 15.67 -2.87
C PHE A 172 2.59 15.23 -2.82
N THR A 173 2.40 13.92 -2.73
CA THR A 173 1.10 13.35 -2.40
C THR A 173 1.27 12.24 -1.36
N ASN A 174 0.14 11.85 -0.78
CA ASN A 174 0.08 10.76 0.17
C ASN A 174 -0.10 9.45 -0.58
N ALA A 175 0.68 8.45 -0.18
CA ALA A 175 0.50 7.06 -0.58
C ALA A 175 0.44 6.18 0.66
N PRO A 176 -0.18 4.99 0.60
CA PRO A 176 -0.01 3.99 1.65
C PRO A 176 1.47 3.74 1.97
N ILE A 177 1.76 3.56 3.25
CA ILE A 177 3.12 3.29 3.75
C ILE A 177 3.74 2.06 3.07
N CYS A 178 2.95 0.99 3.00
CA CYS A 178 3.24 -0.26 2.29
C CYS A 178 1.92 -0.87 1.75
N THR A 179 2.05 -1.84 0.84
CA THR A 179 0.89 -2.52 0.23
C THR A 179 -0.03 -3.17 1.26
N TYR A 180 0.55 -3.80 2.29
CA TYR A 180 -0.20 -4.44 3.37
C TYR A 180 -1.18 -3.47 4.04
N LEU A 181 -0.69 -2.30 4.47
CA LEU A 181 -1.52 -1.30 5.11
C LEU A 181 -2.48 -0.63 4.13
N GLY A 182 -2.08 -0.41 2.88
CA GLY A 182 -3.00 0.16 1.90
C GLY A 182 -4.22 -0.72 1.63
N VAL A 183 -4.04 -2.04 1.52
CA VAL A 183 -5.17 -2.96 1.31
C VAL A 183 -6.10 -2.96 2.52
N LEU A 184 -5.53 -2.95 3.74
CA LEU A 184 -6.32 -2.84 4.97
C LEU A 184 -7.07 -1.52 5.05
N THR A 185 -6.40 -0.40 4.76
CA THR A 185 -7.00 0.94 4.78
C THR A 185 -8.14 1.03 3.78
N VAL A 186 -7.95 0.61 2.52
CA VAL A 186 -9.02 0.61 1.51
C VAL A 186 -10.19 -0.28 1.93
N SER A 187 -9.90 -1.47 2.47
CA SER A 187 -10.94 -2.40 2.93
C SER A 187 -11.77 -1.83 4.09
N ARG A 188 -11.16 -1.04 4.97
CA ARG A 188 -11.84 -0.36 6.08
C ARG A 188 -12.63 0.83 5.58
N LEU A 189 -12.02 1.67 4.75
CA LEU A 189 -12.65 2.85 4.17
C LEU A 189 -13.87 2.50 3.33
N ALA A 190 -13.86 1.39 2.60
CA ALA A 190 -15.00 0.95 1.80
C ALA A 190 -16.26 0.63 2.62
N LYS A 191 -16.15 0.50 3.95
CA LYS A 191 -17.30 0.34 4.86
C LYS A 191 -17.94 1.66 5.27
N VAL A 192 -17.23 2.77 5.10
CA VAL A 192 -17.65 4.11 5.55
C VAL A 192 -17.75 5.13 4.42
N LEU A 193 -17.08 4.88 3.29
CA LEU A 193 -17.10 5.73 2.10
C LEU A 193 -17.95 5.12 1.00
N SER A 194 -18.48 5.98 0.12
CA SER A 194 -19.18 5.50 -1.06
C SER A 194 -18.19 4.82 -2.03
N PRO A 195 -18.66 3.88 -2.88
CA PRO A 195 -17.82 3.31 -3.94
C PRO A 195 -17.21 4.37 -4.88
N HIS A 196 -17.86 5.53 -5.01
CA HIS A 196 -17.36 6.65 -5.81
C HIS A 196 -16.16 7.35 -5.13
N ASP A 197 -16.26 7.60 -3.82
CA ASP A 197 -15.18 8.18 -3.03
C ASP A 197 -13.96 7.27 -2.97
N ILE A 198 -14.19 5.95 -2.84
CA ILE A 198 -13.10 4.95 -2.90
C ILE A 198 -12.43 4.97 -4.27
N LEU A 199 -13.20 5.00 -5.36
CA LEU A 199 -12.62 5.09 -6.70
C LEU A 199 -11.77 6.35 -6.86
N PHE A 200 -12.24 7.51 -6.39
CA PHE A 200 -11.46 8.75 -6.42
C PHE A 200 -10.19 8.67 -5.58
N LEU A 201 -10.26 8.06 -4.39
CA LEU A 201 -9.09 7.83 -3.55
C LEU A 201 -8.05 7.00 -4.28
N VAL A 202 -8.48 5.90 -4.92
CA VAL A 202 -7.58 5.01 -5.68
C VAL A 202 -6.98 5.72 -6.89
N LEU A 203 -7.77 6.47 -7.65
CA LEU A 203 -7.30 7.26 -8.78
C LEU A 203 -6.29 8.33 -8.35
N GLY A 204 -6.48 8.96 -7.18
CA GLY A 204 -5.53 9.93 -6.62
C GLY A 204 -4.15 9.34 -6.30
N MET A 205 -4.04 8.01 -6.14
CA MET A 205 -2.78 7.33 -5.89
C MET A 205 -2.04 6.91 -7.17
N ASN A 206 -2.60 7.14 -8.36
CA ASN A 206 -2.08 6.60 -9.62
C ASN A 206 -0.65 7.04 -9.96
N ASN A 207 -0.28 8.26 -9.60
CA ASN A 207 1.01 8.86 -9.95
C ASN A 207 2.11 8.54 -8.93
N VAL A 208 1.81 7.80 -7.86
CA VAL A 208 2.73 7.58 -6.73
C VAL A 208 2.88 6.15 -6.27
N LEU A 209 2.03 5.26 -6.78
CA LEU A 209 2.16 3.84 -6.55
C LEU A 209 2.77 3.14 -7.75
N GLN A 210 3.51 2.08 -7.48
CA GLN A 210 3.84 1.10 -8.51
C GLN A 210 2.55 0.48 -9.04
N SER A 211 2.51 0.14 -10.34
CA SER A 211 1.33 -0.40 -11.03
C SER A 211 0.69 -1.56 -10.26
N GLU A 212 1.51 -2.50 -9.80
CA GLU A 212 1.05 -3.71 -9.11
C GLU A 212 0.30 -3.41 -7.79
N ALA A 213 0.75 -2.40 -7.04
CA ALA A 213 0.05 -1.99 -5.82
C ALA A 213 -1.27 -1.27 -6.14
N LEU A 214 -1.28 -0.43 -7.18
CA LEU A 214 -2.47 0.28 -7.64
C LEU A 214 -3.55 -0.69 -8.13
N GLU A 215 -3.16 -1.75 -8.84
CA GLU A 215 -4.07 -2.78 -9.37
C GLU A 215 -4.93 -3.41 -8.27
N ARG A 216 -4.34 -3.70 -7.11
CA ARG A 216 -5.08 -4.28 -5.97
C ARG A 216 -6.12 -3.33 -5.41
N TYR A 217 -5.77 -2.05 -5.30
CA TYR A 217 -6.72 -1.04 -4.87
C TYR A 217 -7.81 -0.82 -5.92
N ALA A 218 -7.44 -0.88 -7.20
CA ALA A 218 -8.38 -0.72 -8.30
C ALA A 218 -9.47 -1.82 -8.32
N LEU A 219 -9.23 -3.00 -7.74
CA LEU A 219 -10.26 -4.03 -7.58
C LEU A 219 -11.49 -3.54 -6.81
N SER A 220 -11.37 -2.51 -5.97
CA SER A 220 -12.52 -1.90 -5.29
C SER A 220 -13.57 -1.35 -6.26
N VAL A 221 -13.21 -1.12 -7.53
CA VAL A 221 -14.17 -0.73 -8.58
C VAL A 221 -15.29 -1.76 -8.77
N PHE A 222 -15.05 -3.04 -8.44
CA PHE A 222 -16.06 -4.10 -8.48
C PHE A 222 -17.19 -3.92 -7.45
N LEU A 223 -17.02 -3.03 -6.47
CA LEU A 223 -18.09 -2.62 -5.56
C LEU A 223 -19.16 -1.76 -6.27
N ARG A 224 -18.88 -1.29 -7.49
CA ARG A 224 -19.81 -0.50 -8.30
C ARG A 224 -20.62 -1.37 -9.24
N VAL A 225 -21.94 -1.31 -9.08
CA VAL A 225 -22.88 -1.99 -9.98
C VAL A 225 -22.73 -1.51 -11.42
N GLU A 226 -22.49 -0.21 -11.65
CA GLU A 226 -22.37 0.32 -13.02
C GLU A 226 -21.12 -0.23 -13.71
N PHE A 227 -20.02 -0.41 -12.95
CA PHE A 227 -18.81 -1.00 -13.49
C PHE A 227 -19.03 -2.47 -13.84
N VAL A 228 -19.57 -3.27 -12.90
CA VAL A 228 -19.77 -4.71 -13.14
C VAL A 228 -20.76 -4.95 -14.28
N THR A 229 -21.88 -4.24 -14.31
CA THR A 229 -22.87 -4.36 -15.40
C THR A 229 -22.32 -3.86 -16.74
N SER A 230 -21.35 -2.95 -16.75
CA SER A 230 -20.65 -2.55 -17.97
C SER A 230 -19.70 -3.64 -18.47
N ILE A 231 -18.80 -4.15 -17.62
CA ILE A 231 -17.82 -5.16 -18.05
C ILE A 231 -18.48 -6.47 -18.47
N VAL A 232 -19.62 -6.84 -17.85
CA VAL A 232 -20.35 -8.07 -18.18
C VAL A 232 -20.78 -8.11 -19.65
N LYS A 233 -21.09 -6.95 -20.25
CA LYS A 233 -21.45 -6.85 -21.67
C LYS A 233 -20.26 -7.14 -22.60
N ASP A 234 -19.05 -6.93 -22.10
CA ASP A 234 -17.80 -7.07 -22.84
C ASP A 234 -17.06 -8.38 -22.51
N LEU A 235 -17.59 -9.20 -21.59
CA LEU A 235 -17.00 -10.49 -21.24
C LEU A 235 -17.01 -11.42 -22.46
N LYS A 236 -15.86 -12.05 -22.71
CA LYS A 236 -15.68 -13.07 -23.74
C LYS A 236 -15.26 -14.37 -23.07
N GLU A 237 -16.08 -15.40 -23.24
CA GLU A 237 -15.73 -16.72 -22.70
C GLU A 237 -14.60 -17.34 -23.51
N LEU A 238 -13.56 -17.80 -22.80
CA LEU A 238 -12.46 -18.51 -23.42
C LEU A 238 -12.93 -19.92 -23.79
N LYS A 239 -12.61 -20.35 -25.01
CA LYS A 239 -12.94 -21.71 -25.45
C LYS A 239 -12.09 -22.72 -24.67
N PRO A 240 -12.70 -23.75 -24.06
CA PRO A 240 -11.92 -24.80 -23.42
C PRO A 240 -11.11 -25.58 -24.47
N PRO A 241 -9.98 -26.21 -24.09
CA PRO A 241 -9.20 -27.08 -24.98
C PRO A 241 -9.99 -28.30 -25.48
N SER A 242 -11.04 -28.69 -24.74
CA SER A 242 -11.94 -29.81 -25.07
C SER A 242 -13.16 -29.35 -25.87
N VAL A 243 -13.83 -30.27 -26.56
CA VAL A 243 -15.03 -30.07 -27.41
C VAL A 243 -16.28 -29.53 -26.66
N SER A 244 -16.19 -29.25 -25.35
CA SER A 244 -17.30 -28.67 -24.58
C SER A 244 -17.61 -27.25 -25.05
N GLU A 245 -18.89 -26.90 -25.07
CA GLU A 245 -19.31 -25.51 -25.24
C GLU A 245 -18.79 -24.65 -24.07
N PRO A 246 -18.38 -23.39 -24.35
CA PRO A 246 -18.05 -22.45 -23.30
C PRO A 246 -19.25 -22.23 -22.38
N ARG A 247 -19.00 -22.31 -21.08
CA ARG A 247 -20.03 -22.04 -20.08
C ARG A 247 -20.11 -20.53 -19.85
N SER A 248 -21.30 -19.95 -19.85
CA SER A 248 -21.47 -18.55 -19.48
C SER A 248 -21.00 -18.30 -18.04
N SER A 249 -20.30 -17.18 -17.87
CA SER A 249 -19.91 -16.61 -16.60
C SER A 249 -21.12 -16.39 -15.70
N VAL A 250 -20.93 -16.65 -14.41
CA VAL A 250 -21.91 -16.41 -13.35
C VAL A 250 -22.33 -14.94 -13.32
N LEU A 251 -21.45 -14.01 -13.71
CA LEU A 251 -21.78 -12.59 -13.78
C LEU A 251 -22.62 -12.24 -15.02
N THR A 252 -22.49 -12.99 -16.12
CA THR A 252 -23.39 -12.86 -17.27
C THR A 252 -24.79 -13.34 -16.92
N LEU A 253 -24.89 -14.43 -16.16
CA LEU A 253 -26.17 -14.98 -15.70
C LEU A 253 -26.80 -14.18 -14.55
N ASN A 254 -25.98 -13.51 -13.73
CA ASN A 254 -26.40 -12.68 -12.62
C ASN A 254 -25.56 -11.39 -12.55
N PRO A 255 -25.86 -10.38 -13.40
CA PRO A 255 -25.10 -9.13 -13.45
C PRO A 255 -25.17 -8.30 -12.17
N HIS A 256 -26.18 -8.54 -11.32
CA HIS A 256 -26.32 -7.92 -10.01
C HIS A 256 -25.62 -8.69 -8.89
N GLY A 257 -24.98 -9.82 -9.21
CA GLY A 257 -24.12 -10.60 -8.32
C GLY A 257 -22.74 -9.95 -8.08
N TYR A 258 -22.63 -8.64 -8.07
CA TYR A 258 -21.37 -7.95 -7.77
C TYR A 258 -21.11 -7.93 -6.24
N PRO A 259 -19.84 -7.86 -5.79
CA PRO A 259 -19.53 -7.70 -4.38
C PRO A 259 -20.04 -6.36 -3.84
N THR A 260 -20.54 -6.35 -2.61
CA THR A 260 -21.11 -5.16 -1.93
C THR A 260 -20.33 -4.76 -0.69
N ASP A 261 -19.37 -5.58 -0.29
CA ASP A 261 -18.45 -5.33 0.81
C ASP A 261 -17.07 -5.83 0.40
N VAL A 262 -16.04 -5.46 1.16
CA VAL A 262 -14.65 -5.83 0.90
C VAL A 262 -13.96 -6.24 2.20
N ALA A 263 -13.08 -7.22 2.08
CA ALA A 263 -12.27 -7.70 3.19
C ALA A 263 -10.83 -7.93 2.70
N ALA A 264 -9.87 -7.49 3.50
CA ALA A 264 -8.49 -7.86 3.28
C ALA A 264 -8.26 -9.31 3.73
N ILE A 265 -7.53 -10.08 2.93
CA ILE A 265 -6.96 -11.36 3.36
C ILE A 265 -5.51 -11.08 3.77
N THR A 266 -5.30 -11.00 5.08
CA THR A 266 -3.97 -10.83 5.66
C THR A 266 -3.22 -12.15 5.76
N GLU A 267 -1.94 -12.09 6.10
CA GLU A 267 -1.14 -13.30 6.37
C GLU A 267 -1.86 -14.28 7.29
N LEU A 268 -2.00 -15.49 6.77
CA LEU A 268 -2.73 -16.60 7.38
C LEU A 268 -2.14 -17.03 8.73
N ASN A 269 -0.88 -16.67 9.00
CA ASN A 269 -0.15 -17.01 10.22
C ASN A 269 -0.64 -16.28 11.48
N PHE A 270 -1.46 -15.23 11.33
CA PHE A 270 -2.07 -14.48 12.43
C PHE A 270 -3.59 -14.67 12.51
N ILE A 271 -4.13 -15.63 11.75
CA ILE A 271 -5.53 -16.01 11.84
C ILE A 271 -5.66 -16.97 13.03
N ASP A 272 -6.05 -16.44 14.18
CA ASP A 272 -6.30 -17.27 15.37
C ASP A 272 -7.38 -18.33 15.10
N ARG A 273 -8.33 -18.02 14.20
CA ARG A 273 -9.43 -18.91 13.81
C ARG A 273 -9.88 -18.67 12.37
N PRO A 274 -10.14 -19.72 11.57
CA PRO A 274 -10.71 -19.58 10.23
C PRO A 274 -12.00 -18.74 10.24
N GLN A 275 -12.16 -17.90 9.24
CA GLN A 275 -13.30 -17.01 9.07
C GLN A 275 -14.49 -17.72 8.41
N GLU A 276 -15.69 -17.24 8.69
CA GLU A 276 -16.89 -17.68 7.98
C GLU A 276 -16.87 -17.12 6.55
N LEU A 277 -17.21 -17.95 5.57
CA LEU A 277 -17.29 -17.53 4.17
C LEU A 277 -18.54 -16.66 3.97
N ASN A 278 -18.32 -15.42 3.55
CA ASN A 278 -19.39 -14.49 3.18
C ASN A 278 -19.48 -14.34 1.66
N TYR A 279 -20.70 -14.45 1.14
CA TYR A 279 -21.02 -14.18 -0.26
C TYR A 279 -21.07 -12.67 -0.53
N ARG A 280 -20.74 -12.26 -1.75
CA ARG A 280 -20.69 -10.84 -2.18
C ARG A 280 -19.72 -9.97 -1.36
N VAL A 281 -18.70 -10.58 -0.76
CA VAL A 281 -17.54 -9.88 -0.19
C VAL A 281 -16.37 -10.04 -1.15
N LEU A 282 -15.78 -8.93 -1.56
CA LEU A 282 -14.53 -8.89 -2.32
C LEU A 282 -13.36 -9.10 -1.38
N TYR A 283 -12.68 -10.23 -1.52
CA TYR A 283 -11.47 -10.54 -0.77
C TYR A 283 -10.24 -10.08 -1.55
N ILE A 284 -9.46 -9.19 -0.95
CA ILE A 284 -8.22 -8.65 -1.52
C ILE A 284 -7.03 -9.13 -0.69
N PRO A 285 -6.15 -9.99 -1.23
CA PRO A 285 -4.95 -10.43 -0.54
C PRO A 285 -3.96 -9.29 -0.27
N THR A 286 -3.42 -9.25 0.93
CA THR A 286 -2.31 -8.34 1.26
C THR A 286 -0.95 -8.88 0.84
N ILE A 287 -0.88 -10.17 0.50
CA ILE A 287 0.36 -10.89 0.18
C ILE A 287 0.78 -10.54 -1.26
N PRO A 288 1.99 -10.01 -1.51
CA PRO A 288 2.46 -9.67 -2.86
C PRO A 288 2.34 -10.84 -3.85
N THR A 289 2.76 -12.03 -3.45
CA THR A 289 2.77 -13.22 -4.30
C THR A 289 1.59 -14.15 -4.03
N PHE A 290 0.40 -13.59 -3.77
CA PHE A 290 -0.77 -14.43 -3.51
C PHE A 290 -1.10 -15.25 -4.78
N PRO A 291 -1.31 -16.58 -4.66
CA PRO A 291 -1.41 -17.44 -5.82
C PRO A 291 -2.70 -17.21 -6.62
N LEU A 292 -2.61 -17.42 -7.93
CA LEU A 292 -3.69 -17.54 -8.91
C LEU A 292 -4.45 -16.25 -9.28
N VAL A 293 -4.83 -15.44 -8.30
CA VAL A 293 -5.72 -14.28 -8.47
C VAL A 293 -5.27 -13.07 -7.67
N ASP A 294 -5.60 -11.87 -8.14
CA ASP A 294 -5.31 -10.61 -7.44
C ASP A 294 -6.40 -10.22 -6.44
N GLY A 295 -7.59 -10.80 -6.60
CA GLY A 295 -8.70 -10.74 -5.64
C GLY A 295 -9.82 -11.68 -6.07
N PHE A 296 -10.75 -11.97 -5.18
CA PHE A 296 -11.84 -12.90 -5.48
C PHE A 296 -13.08 -12.66 -4.62
N PHE A 297 -14.23 -13.17 -5.04
CA PHE A 297 -15.45 -13.15 -4.24
C PHE A 297 -16.30 -14.40 -4.51
N PHE A 298 -17.33 -14.60 -3.70
CA PHE A 298 -18.22 -15.76 -3.83
C PHE A 298 -19.64 -15.34 -4.19
N LEU A 299 -20.28 -16.14 -5.04
CA LEU A 299 -21.70 -16.04 -5.35
C LEU A 299 -22.44 -17.33 -5.01
N LYS A 300 -23.69 -17.17 -4.56
CA LYS A 300 -24.59 -18.28 -4.23
C LYS A 300 -25.49 -18.67 -5.40
N SER A 301 -25.85 -17.70 -6.25
CA SER A 301 -26.84 -17.83 -7.32
C SER A 301 -26.28 -17.28 -8.64
N PRO A 302 -26.57 -17.91 -9.80
CA PRO A 302 -27.43 -19.11 -9.99
C PRO A 302 -26.81 -20.42 -9.50
N ARG A 303 -25.51 -20.43 -9.26
CA ARG A 303 -24.76 -21.56 -8.70
C ARG A 303 -23.71 -21.03 -7.73
N LYS A 304 -23.23 -21.89 -6.83
CA LYS A 304 -22.12 -21.55 -5.94
C LYS A 304 -20.86 -21.39 -6.78
N THR A 305 -20.32 -20.17 -6.85
CA THR A 305 -19.14 -19.86 -7.68
C THR A 305 -18.13 -19.05 -6.89
N LEU A 306 -16.85 -19.45 -6.99
CA LEU A 306 -15.71 -18.58 -6.71
C LEU A 306 -15.41 -17.78 -7.98
N VAL A 307 -15.49 -16.46 -7.88
CA VAL A 307 -15.12 -15.55 -8.97
C VAL A 307 -13.74 -14.96 -8.67
N GLY A 308 -12.74 -15.39 -9.43
CA GLY A 308 -11.36 -14.91 -9.36
C GLY A 308 -11.16 -13.72 -10.30
N LEU A 309 -10.48 -12.68 -9.84
CA LEU A 309 -10.14 -11.50 -10.61
C LEU A 309 -8.64 -11.46 -10.85
N ARG A 310 -8.23 -11.26 -12.09
CA ARG A 310 -6.82 -11.17 -12.48
C ARG A 310 -6.57 -9.97 -13.38
N MET A 311 -5.67 -9.10 -12.97
CA MET A 311 -5.18 -7.95 -13.73
C MET A 311 -3.90 -8.35 -14.49
N THR A 312 -3.74 -7.94 -15.75
CA THR A 312 -2.67 -8.47 -16.62
C THR A 312 -1.44 -7.58 -16.78
N THR A 313 -1.27 -6.53 -15.98
CA THR A 313 -0.17 -5.55 -16.16
C THR A 313 1.15 -5.91 -15.47
N ALA A 314 1.19 -6.94 -14.62
CA ALA A 314 2.43 -7.50 -14.07
C ALA A 314 2.51 -9.02 -14.28
N SER A 315 3.72 -9.52 -14.45
CA SER A 315 4.09 -10.91 -14.71
C SER A 315 3.38 -11.96 -13.83
N ALA A 316 2.94 -13.05 -14.47
CA ALA A 316 3.07 -14.44 -13.96
C ALA A 316 2.21 -14.92 -12.77
N HIS A 317 0.87 -14.89 -12.87
CA HIS A 317 0.11 -16.01 -12.29
C HIS A 317 0.12 -17.17 -13.28
N HIS A 318 1.03 -18.12 -13.13
CA HIS A 318 0.91 -19.35 -13.90
C HIS A 318 -0.30 -20.14 -13.41
N THR A 319 -1.21 -20.50 -14.31
CA THR A 319 -2.34 -21.40 -14.02
C THR A 319 -1.86 -22.85 -13.99
N THR A 320 -0.74 -23.12 -13.31
CA THR A 320 -0.24 -24.47 -13.09
C THR A 320 -1.06 -25.15 -11.99
N ALA A 321 -1.09 -26.49 -12.02
CA ALA A 321 -1.72 -27.27 -10.97
C ALA A 321 -1.16 -26.94 -9.57
N SER A 322 0.14 -26.64 -9.47
CA SER A 322 0.77 -26.24 -8.21
C SER A 322 0.25 -24.91 -7.67
N THR A 323 0.08 -23.89 -8.53
CA THR A 323 -0.47 -22.59 -8.13
C THR A 323 -1.93 -22.70 -7.68
N VAL A 324 -2.74 -23.48 -8.41
CA VAL A 324 -4.13 -23.75 -8.02
C VAL A 324 -4.18 -24.45 -6.67
N ARG A 325 -3.32 -25.46 -6.44
CA ARG A 325 -3.24 -26.17 -5.16
C ARG A 325 -2.88 -25.21 -4.02
N GLN A 326 -1.84 -24.39 -4.21
CA GLN A 326 -1.43 -23.39 -3.23
C GLN A 326 -2.58 -22.44 -2.90
N PHE A 327 -3.29 -21.92 -3.91
CA PHE A 327 -4.46 -21.08 -3.68
C PHE A 327 -5.53 -21.81 -2.85
N THR A 328 -5.85 -23.06 -3.15
CA THR A 328 -6.84 -23.81 -2.36
C THR A 328 -6.38 -24.10 -0.93
N GLU A 329 -5.08 -24.28 -0.70
CA GLU A 329 -4.49 -24.45 0.63
C GLU A 329 -4.65 -23.16 1.45
N HIS A 330 -4.41 -22.00 0.84
CA HIS A 330 -4.62 -20.69 1.48
C HIS A 330 -6.09 -20.50 1.88
N LEU A 331 -7.03 -20.84 0.99
CA LEU A 331 -8.46 -20.76 1.29
C LEU A 331 -8.88 -21.73 2.41
N ALA A 332 -8.24 -22.89 2.51
CA ALA A 332 -8.51 -23.87 3.57
C ALA A 332 -8.08 -23.38 4.96
N VAL A 333 -7.00 -22.61 5.02
CA VAL A 333 -6.56 -21.95 6.26
C VAL A 333 -7.46 -20.76 6.58
N PHE A 334 -7.84 -19.98 5.57
CA PHE A 334 -8.63 -18.77 5.77
C PHE A 334 -10.10 -19.05 6.12
N PHE A 335 -10.76 -19.97 5.42
CA PHE A 335 -12.20 -20.21 5.54
C PHE A 335 -12.54 -21.48 6.30
N LYS A 336 -13.42 -21.35 7.28
CA LYS A 336 -13.96 -22.48 8.03
C LYS A 336 -14.75 -23.40 7.11
N GLY A 337 -14.46 -24.70 7.17
CA GLY A 337 -15.19 -25.72 6.42
C GLY A 337 -14.95 -25.67 4.91
N TRP A 338 -13.89 -25.00 4.44
CA TRP A 338 -13.56 -24.86 3.02
C TRP A 338 -13.62 -26.19 2.25
N ASN A 339 -13.03 -27.26 2.80
CA ASN A 339 -12.99 -28.59 2.15
C ASN A 339 -14.37 -29.20 1.87
N LYS A 340 -15.42 -28.78 2.59
CA LYS A 340 -16.80 -29.18 2.33
C LYS A 340 -17.47 -28.22 1.36
N LEU A 341 -17.21 -26.92 1.51
CA LEU A 341 -17.78 -25.86 0.67
C LEU A 341 -17.30 -25.93 -0.77
N SER A 342 -16.05 -26.30 -1.00
CA SER A 342 -15.40 -26.30 -2.32
C SER A 342 -15.85 -27.45 -3.23
N ARG A 343 -16.40 -28.54 -2.69
CA ARG A 343 -16.79 -29.74 -3.47
C ARG A 343 -17.80 -29.46 -4.57
N ASP A 344 -18.76 -28.59 -4.29
CA ASP A 344 -19.84 -28.24 -5.23
C ASP A 344 -19.64 -26.84 -5.84
N MET A 345 -18.44 -26.27 -5.69
CA MET A 345 -18.16 -24.89 -6.09
C MET A 345 -17.64 -24.82 -7.51
N SER A 346 -18.34 -24.07 -8.37
CA SER A 346 -17.83 -23.68 -9.69
C SER A 346 -16.79 -22.56 -9.55
N TRP A 347 -15.92 -22.43 -10.54
CA TRP A 347 -14.88 -21.41 -10.57
C TRP A 347 -14.98 -20.64 -11.88
N ASP A 348 -15.04 -19.32 -11.77
CA ASP A 348 -14.99 -18.41 -12.91
C ASP A 348 -13.78 -17.49 -12.68
N ILE A 349 -12.83 -17.44 -13.63
CA ILE A 349 -11.67 -16.53 -13.54
C ILE A 349 -11.82 -15.47 -14.62
N ILE A 350 -11.88 -14.20 -14.19
CA ILE A 350 -12.03 -13.05 -15.06
C ILE A 350 -10.66 -12.41 -15.25
N TYR A 351 -10.20 -12.41 -16.51
CA TYR A 351 -8.97 -11.75 -16.93
C TYR A 351 -9.29 -10.33 -17.41
N ILE A 352 -8.66 -9.35 -16.79
CA ILE A 352 -8.86 -7.93 -17.09
C ILE A 352 -7.63 -7.43 -17.82
N THR A 353 -7.73 -7.35 -19.14
CA THR A 353 -6.66 -6.95 -20.05
C THR A 353 -6.85 -5.55 -20.60
N THR A 354 -5.75 -4.82 -20.79
CA THR A 354 -5.79 -3.56 -21.54
C THR A 354 -5.74 -3.83 -23.05
N ARG A 355 -6.37 -2.97 -23.88
CA ARG A 355 -6.40 -3.13 -25.35
C ARG A 355 -5.02 -3.22 -26.00
N ARG A 356 -3.98 -2.66 -25.37
CA ARG A 356 -2.60 -2.68 -25.88
C ARG A 356 -2.03 -4.11 -25.88
N GLN A 357 -2.40 -4.92 -24.88
CA GLN A 357 -1.93 -6.30 -24.73
C GLN A 357 -2.64 -7.30 -25.67
N GLN A 358 -3.92 -7.06 -25.99
CA GLN A 358 -4.63 -7.88 -27.00
C GLN A 358 -4.02 -7.75 -28.40
N ALA A 359 -3.28 -6.67 -28.69
CA ALA A 359 -2.55 -6.52 -29.94
C ALA A 359 -1.24 -7.31 -29.94
N ASP A 360 -0.53 -7.35 -28.81
CA ASP A 360 0.75 -8.05 -28.67
C ASP A 360 0.56 -9.58 -28.63
N GLU A 361 -0.50 -10.09 -27.98
CA GLU A 361 -0.83 -11.53 -27.99
C GLU A 361 -1.19 -12.04 -29.40
N LYS A 362 -1.93 -11.25 -30.19
CA LYS A 362 -2.24 -11.58 -31.58
C LYS A 362 -1.04 -11.59 -32.52
N MET A 363 -0.01 -10.78 -32.21
CA MET A 363 1.24 -10.73 -32.98
C MET A 363 2.21 -11.85 -32.59
N ALA A 364 2.07 -12.44 -31.41
CA ALA A 364 2.86 -13.59 -30.96
C ALA A 364 2.27 -14.95 -31.39
N GLU A 365 1.00 -14.98 -31.79
CA GLU A 365 0.32 -16.14 -32.39
C GLU A 365 0.42 -16.19 -33.94
N MET A 366 1.04 -15.17 -34.56
CA MET A 366 1.46 -15.16 -35.97
C MET A 366 2.95 -15.49 -36.09
#